data_AF-X0W888-F1
#
_entry.id   AF-X0W888-F1
#
_cell.length_a   1.000
_cell.length_b   1.000
_cell.length_c   1.000
_cell.angle_alpha   90.00
_cell.angle_beta   90.00
_cell.angle_gamma   90.00
#
_symmetry.space_group_name_H-M   'P 1'
#
loop_
_entity.id
_entity.type
_entity.pdbx_description
1 polymer ?
#
loop_
_entity_poly.entity_id
_entity_poly.type
_entity_poly.pdbx_seq_one_letter_code
_entity_poly.pdbx_strand_id
1 'polypeptide(L)'
;PSSFEGFGNAFLEAIYFGKPIVVNNYSIYAIDIKPKGFRTIELDDYVDSEAIELTRKVLETPTLVEEMVKHNYELGRKYYSYSVLRQGLKALLCNCFGV
;
A
#
# COMPACT_ATOMS: atom_id res chain seq x y z
N PRO A 1 1.12 -14.07 -2.53
CA PRO A 1 1.87 -12.80 -2.74
C PRO A 1 2.54 -12.82 -4.12
N SER A 2 2.53 -11.69 -4.84
CA SER A 2 3.16 -11.60 -6.16
C SER A 2 4.67 -11.35 -6.03
N SER A 3 5.49 -12.02 -6.84
CA SER A 3 6.94 -11.76 -6.93
C SER A 3 7.28 -10.62 -7.91
N PHE A 4 6.35 -10.23 -8.77
CA PHE A 4 6.50 -9.11 -9.71
C PHE A 4 5.16 -8.41 -9.93
N GLU A 5 5.15 -7.09 -9.83
CA GLU A 5 3.99 -6.25 -10.11
C GLU A 5 4.48 -4.92 -10.70
N GLY A 6 3.79 -4.39 -11.71
CA GLY A 6 4.18 -3.13 -12.34
C GLY A 6 3.91 -1.88 -11.49
N PHE A 7 3.03 -1.99 -10.48
CA PHE A 7 2.72 -0.90 -9.55
C PHE A 7 2.24 -1.41 -8.19
N GLY A 8 0.98 -1.85 -8.10
CA GLY A 8 0.34 -2.19 -6.82
C GLY A 8 -1.16 -1.90 -6.81
N ASN A 9 -1.90 -2.20 -7.89
CA ASN A 9 -3.32 -1.85 -7.95
C ASN A 9 -4.13 -2.63 -6.92
N ALA A 10 -3.87 -3.93 -6.79
CA ALA A 10 -4.50 -4.75 -5.77
C ALA A 10 -4.17 -4.26 -4.34
N PHE A 11 -2.97 -3.70 -4.14
CA PHE A 11 -2.58 -3.08 -2.88
C PHE A 11 -3.44 -1.84 -2.58
N LEU A 12 -3.63 -0.95 -3.55
CA LEU A 12 -4.49 0.23 -3.40
C LEU A 12 -5.97 -0.13 -3.22
N GLU A 13 -6.46 -1.15 -3.91
CA GLU A 13 -7.81 -1.67 -3.74
C GLU A 13 -8.01 -2.21 -2.31
N ALA A 14 -7.06 -2.98 -1.79
CA ALA A 14 -7.10 -3.48 -0.43
C ALA A 14 -7.11 -2.34 0.61
N ILE A 15 -6.32 -1.28 0.39
CA ILE A 15 -6.37 -0.07 1.21
C ILE A 15 -7.76 0.57 1.15
N TYR A 16 -8.32 0.75 -0.05
CA TYR A 16 -9.61 1.40 -0.25
C TYR A 16 -10.74 0.65 0.46
N PHE A 17 -10.73 -0.68 0.43
CA PHE A 17 -11.70 -1.53 1.12
C PHE A 17 -11.38 -1.78 2.61
N GLY A 18 -10.38 -1.11 3.16
CA GLY A 18 -10.00 -1.21 4.57
C GLY A 18 -9.62 -2.63 4.97
N LYS A 19 -8.77 -3.29 4.16
CA LYS A 19 -8.28 -4.64 4.43
C LYS A 19 -6.85 -4.60 4.97
N PRO A 20 -6.50 -5.42 5.98
CA PRO A 20 -5.09 -5.66 6.33
C PRO A 20 -4.40 -6.36 5.14
N ILE A 21 -3.12 -6.10 4.95
CA ILE A 21 -2.38 -6.52 3.76
C ILE A 21 -1.14 -7.30 4.15
N VAL A 22 -1.01 -8.49 3.58
CA VAL A 22 0.25 -9.22 3.48
C VAL A 22 0.84 -8.95 2.10
N VAL A 23 2.07 -8.48 2.02
CA VAL A 23 2.71 -8.05 0.77
C VAL A 23 4.12 -8.64 0.68
N ASN A 24 4.51 -9.11 -0.50
CA ASN A 24 5.91 -9.47 -0.74
C ASN A 24 6.72 -8.21 -0.99
N ASN A 25 7.96 -8.17 -0.53
CA ASN A 25 8.85 -7.02 -0.67
C ASN A 25 9.45 -6.91 -2.08
N TYR A 26 8.59 -6.80 -3.10
CA TYR A 26 9.00 -6.61 -4.49
C TYR A 26 9.54 -5.18 -4.71
N SER A 27 10.34 -5.02 -5.77
CA SER A 27 11.11 -3.78 -6.02
C SER A 27 10.28 -2.50 -6.03
N ILE A 28 9.13 -2.48 -6.71
CA ILE A 28 8.25 -1.30 -6.76
C ILE A 28 7.64 -0.99 -5.39
N TYR A 29 7.21 -2.00 -4.63
CA TYR A 29 6.74 -1.80 -3.27
C TYR A 29 7.85 -1.21 -2.38
N ALA A 30 9.05 -1.79 -2.43
CA ALA A 30 10.18 -1.38 -1.60
C ALA A 30 10.61 0.07 -1.84
N ILE A 31 10.58 0.52 -3.11
CA ILE A 31 11.08 1.84 -3.52
C ILE A 31 9.98 2.90 -3.41
N ASP A 32 8.76 2.62 -3.89
CA ASP A 32 7.75 3.67 -4.08
C ASP A 32 6.68 3.68 -2.98
N ILE A 33 6.35 2.52 -2.41
CA ILE A 33 5.21 2.35 -1.50
C ILE A 33 5.64 2.28 -0.04
N LYS A 34 6.58 1.40 0.31
CA LYS A 34 7.08 1.18 1.67
C LYS A 34 7.54 2.48 2.36
N PRO A 35 8.26 3.41 1.70
CA PRO A 35 8.69 4.65 2.34
C PRO A 35 7.53 5.59 2.71
N LYS A 36 6.30 5.37 2.23
CA LYS A 36 5.11 6.14 2.62
C LYS A 36 4.59 5.77 4.01
N GLY A 37 5.08 4.67 4.59
CA GLY A 37 4.77 4.26 5.96
C GLY A 37 3.48 3.47 6.12
N PHE A 38 3.04 2.73 5.10
CA PHE A 38 1.93 1.79 5.24
C PHE A 38 2.26 0.72 6.28
N ARG A 39 1.25 0.31 7.06
CA ARG A 39 1.35 -0.78 8.02
C ARG A 39 0.87 -2.06 7.35
N THR A 40 1.81 -2.92 7.02
CA THR A 40 1.58 -4.19 6.31
C THR A 40 2.35 -5.30 7.00
N ILE A 41 1.98 -6.55 6.69
CA ILE A 41 2.79 -7.71 7.03
C ILE A 41 3.67 -7.97 5.80
N GLU A 42 4.98 -7.81 5.94
CA GLU A 42 5.92 -7.95 4.84
C GLU A 42 6.48 -9.37 4.78
N LEU A 43 6.75 -9.82 3.56
CA LEU A 43 7.45 -11.07 3.27
C LEU A 43 8.71 -10.75 2.47
N ASP A 44 9.81 -11.41 2.76
CA ASP A 44 11.06 -11.32 1.99
C ASP A 44 11.23 -12.61 1.17
N ASP A 45 10.50 -12.71 0.05
CA ASP A 45 10.48 -13.82 -0.93
C ASP A 45 10.01 -15.19 -0.43
N TYR A 46 9.99 -15.43 0.88
CA TYR A 46 9.44 -16.61 1.51
C TYR A 46 8.54 -16.24 2.70
N VAL A 47 7.68 -17.20 3.09
CA VAL A 47 6.87 -17.07 4.30
C VAL A 47 7.69 -17.58 5.48
N ASP A 48 7.95 -16.70 6.45
CA ASP A 48 8.64 -17.02 7.69
C ASP A 48 7.69 -17.07 8.90
N SER A 49 8.24 -17.50 10.04
CA SER A 49 7.46 -17.60 11.28
C SER A 49 6.99 -16.24 11.81
N GLU A 50 7.72 -15.16 11.53
CA GLU A 50 7.37 -13.82 11.98
C GLU A 50 6.12 -13.32 11.24
N ALA A 51 6.09 -13.44 9.92
CA ALA A 51 4.93 -13.07 9.12
C ALA A 51 3.69 -13.89 9.46
N ILE A 52 3.86 -15.19 9.76
CA ILE A 52 2.77 -16.05 10.24
C ILE A 52 2.24 -15.53 11.60
N GLU A 53 3.14 -15.23 12.54
CA GLU A 53 2.77 -14.72 13.87
C GLU A 53 2.04 -13.38 13.79
N LEU A 54 2.57 -12.44 13.02
CA LEU A 54 1.94 -11.13 12.80
C LEU A 54 0.58 -11.27 12.12
N THR A 55 0.47 -12.14 11.12
CA THR A 55 -0.81 -12.42 10.45
C THR A 55 -1.84 -12.92 11.45
N ARG A 56 -1.47 -13.90 12.29
CA ARG A 56 -2.37 -14.43 13.32
C ARG A 56 -2.78 -13.35 14.32
N LYS A 57 -1.82 -12.57 14.82
CA LYS A 57 -2.09 -11.48 15.76
C LYS A 57 -3.07 -10.46 15.19
N VAL A 58 -2.91 -10.09 13.92
CA VAL A 58 -3.83 -9.17 13.22
C VAL A 58 -5.22 -9.79 13.10
N LEU A 59 -5.33 -11.07 12.73
CA LEU A 59 -6.61 -11.77 12.63
C LEU A 59 -7.34 -11.93 13.97
N GLU A 60 -6.60 -12.10 15.06
CA GLU A 60 -7.14 -12.31 16.41
C GLU A 60 -7.41 -11.01 17.18
N THR A 61 -6.91 -9.86 16.70
CA THR A 61 -7.01 -8.56 17.41
C THR A 61 -7.76 -7.53 16.56
N PRO A 62 -9.11 -7.42 16.70
CA PRO A 62 -9.92 -6.50 15.88
C PRO A 62 -9.49 -5.02 15.98
N THR A 63 -9.06 -4.57 17.15
CA THR A 63 -8.59 -3.18 17.36
C THR A 63 -7.33 -2.89 16.56
N LEU A 64 -6.42 -3.86 16.45
CA LEU A 64 -5.21 -3.74 15.64
C LEU A 64 -5.55 -3.63 14.15
N VAL A 65 -6.53 -4.41 13.67
CA VAL A 65 -7.04 -4.28 12.30
C VAL A 65 -7.56 -2.87 12.07
N GLU A 66 -8.42 -2.36 12.97
CA GLU A 66 -9.02 -1.03 12.84
C GLU A 66 -7.96 0.08 12.77
N GLU A 67 -6.96 0.03 13.65
CA GLU A 67 -5.84 0.97 13.65
C GLU A 67 -5.03 0.91 12.35
N MET A 68 -4.70 -0.30 11.89
CA MET A 68 -3.92 -0.51 10.66
C MET A 68 -4.67 0.00 9.43
N VAL A 69 -5.94 -0.39 9.27
CA VAL A 69 -6.72 -0.05 8.07
C VAL A 69 -7.04 1.44 8.03
N LYS A 70 -7.32 2.07 9.18
CA LYS A 70 -7.53 3.52 9.27
C LYS A 70 -6.26 4.28 8.89
N HIS A 71 -5.11 3.90 9.45
CA HIS A 71 -3.81 4.49 9.11
C HIS A 71 -3.51 4.35 7.61
N ASN A 72 -3.67 3.15 7.06
CA ASN A 72 -3.41 2.88 5.65
C ASN A 72 -4.36 3.64 4.73
N TYR A 73 -5.64 3.75 5.08
CA TYR A 73 -6.63 4.50 4.30
C TYR A 73 -6.27 5.98 4.23
N GLU A 74 -5.85 6.58 5.34
CA GLU A 74 -5.41 7.97 5.40
C GLU A 74 -4.16 8.23 4.53
N LEU A 75 -3.18 7.31 4.55
CA LEU A 75 -2.02 7.38 3.66
C LEU A 75 -2.40 7.19 2.19
N GLY A 76 -3.30 6.25 1.89
CA GLY A 76 -3.83 6.02 0.54
C GLY A 76 -4.50 7.29 -0.01
N ARG A 77 -5.32 7.96 0.81
CA ARG A 77 -5.94 9.24 0.43
C ARG A 77 -4.92 10.35 0.19
N LYS A 78 -3.88 10.42 1.03
CA LYS A 78 -2.81 11.44 0.95
C LYS A 78 -1.91 11.28 -0.29
N TYR A 79 -1.55 10.04 -0.65
CA TYR A 79 -0.53 9.79 -1.68
C TYR A 79 -1.09 9.25 -3.00
N TYR A 80 -2.21 8.53 -2.98
CA TYR A 80 -2.72 7.76 -4.13
C TYR A 80 -4.18 8.05 -4.49
N SER A 81 -4.76 9.14 -3.98
CA SER A 81 -6.12 9.52 -4.36
C SER A 81 -6.20 10.02 -5.80
N TYR A 82 -7.40 9.92 -6.41
CA TYR A 82 -7.68 10.49 -7.72
C TYR A 82 -7.39 12.00 -7.80
N SER A 83 -7.51 12.73 -6.69
CA SER A 83 -7.14 14.14 -6.62
C SER A 83 -5.65 14.36 -6.82
N VAL A 84 -4.80 13.48 -6.27
CA VAL A 84 -3.34 13.52 -6.48
C VAL A 84 -3.02 13.16 -7.93
N LEU A 85 -3.61 12.08 -8.46
CA LEU A 85 -3.41 11.67 -9.85
C LEU A 85 -3.79 12.79 -10.83
N ARG A 86 -4.94 13.43 -10.61
CA ARG A 86 -5.42 14.54 -11.43
C ARG A 86 -4.45 15.73 -11.41
N GLN A 87 -3.89 16.06 -10.24
CA GLN A 87 -2.90 17.14 -10.11
C GLN A 87 -1.61 16.80 -10.84
N GLY A 88 -1.11 15.58 -10.69
CA GLY A 88 0.08 15.11 -11.42
C GLY A 88 -0.11 15.16 -12.93
N LEU A 89 -1.26 14.67 -13.43
CA LEU A 89 -1.58 14.73 -14.86
C LEU A 89 -1.67 16.17 -15.37
N LYS A 90 -2.33 17.07 -14.62
CA LYS A 90 -2.39 18.49 -14.99
C LYS A 90 -0.99 19.11 -15.08
N ALA A 91 -0.13 18.87 -14.10
CA ALA A 91 1.24 19.38 -14.12
C ALA A 91 2.03 18.90 -15.34
N LEU A 92 1.89 17.62 -15.71
CA LEU A 92 2.50 17.06 -16.92
C LEU A 92 1.97 17.74 -18.19
N LEU A 93 0.65 17.93 -18.30
CA LEU A 93 0.06 18.60 -19.46
C LEU A 93 0.51 20.06 -19.58
N CYS A 94 0.55 20.80 -18.46
CA CYS A 94 1.08 22.17 -18.44
C CYS A 94 2.54 22.20 -18.89
N ASN A 95 3.38 21.26 -18.42
CA ASN A 95 4.79 21.18 -18.81
C ASN A 95 4.98 20.83 -20.29
N CYS A 96 4.13 19.99 -20.86
CA CYS A 96 4.23 19.58 -22.26
C CYS A 96 3.66 20.61 -23.24
N PHE A 97 2.58 21.32 -22.86
CA PHE A 97 1.79 22.12 -23.79
C PHE A 97 1.71 23.61 -23.42
N GLY A 98 2.30 24.04 -22.32
CA GLY A 98 2.38 25.45 -21.92
C GLY A 98 1.03 26.12 -21.62
N VAL A 99 0.00 25.33 -21.32
CA VAL A 99 -1.33 25.82 -20.92
C VAL A 99 -1.37 26.25 -19.47
#